data_AF-A0A6I5R646-F1
#
_entry.id   AF-A0A6I5R646-F1
#
_cell.length_a   1.000
_cell.length_b   1.000
_cell.length_c   1.000
_cell.angle_alpha   90.00
_cell.angle_beta   90.00
_cell.angle_gamma   90.00
#
_symmetry.space_group_name_H-M   'P 1'
#
loop_
_entity.id
_entity.type
_entity.pdbx_description
1 polymer ?
#
loop_
_entity_poly.entity_id
_entity_poly.type
_entity_poly.pdbx_seq_one_letter_code
_entity_poly.pdbx_strand_id
1 'polypeptide(L)'
;MSDLKELEPMVRAIVHKTLADMLGINAIQEPQRQWYRAAQAAKLLDLETADNLHDLRLSGDLREGAHWRDTSSKNSKRPSYQYNVGNCRKLLESRRS
;
A
#
# COMPACT_ATOMS: atom_id res chain seq x y z
N MET A 1 -6.69 -33.87 -24.32
CA MET A 1 -6.62 -32.40 -24.50
C MET A 1 -6.69 -31.67 -23.15
N SER A 2 -6.19 -32.26 -22.06
CA SER A 2 -6.31 -31.67 -20.71
C SER A 2 -4.97 -31.11 -20.20
N ASP A 3 -3.86 -31.69 -20.64
CA ASP A 3 -2.50 -31.35 -20.16
C ASP A 3 -2.01 -29.96 -20.62
N LEU A 4 -2.51 -29.47 -21.76
CA LEU A 4 -2.11 -28.16 -22.31
C LEU A 4 -2.64 -26.98 -21.47
N LYS A 5 -3.78 -27.15 -20.79
CA LYS A 5 -4.36 -26.10 -19.92
C LYS A 5 -3.63 -25.99 -18.60
N GLU A 6 -3.04 -27.09 -18.12
CA GLU A 6 -2.31 -27.12 -16.84
C GLU A 6 -0.91 -26.51 -16.97
N LEU A 7 -0.34 -26.48 -18.17
CA LEU A 7 0.96 -25.89 -18.46
C LEU A 7 0.93 -24.36 -18.63
N GLU A 8 -0.23 -23.80 -18.98
CA GLU A 8 -0.39 -22.35 -19.20
C GLU A 8 -0.01 -21.49 -17.98
N PRO A 9 -0.48 -21.76 -16.75
CA PRO A 9 -0.08 -20.98 -15.58
C PRO A 9 1.42 -21.10 -15.28
N MET A 10 2.01 -22.26 -15.52
CA MET A 10 3.44 -22.49 -15.31
C MET A 10 4.29 -21.68 -16.29
N VAL A 11 3.93 -21.70 -17.58
CA VAL A 11 4.61 -20.93 -18.62
C VAL A 11 4.47 -19.44 -18.35
N ARG A 12 3.27 -18.98 -17.98
CA ARG A 12 3.03 -17.57 -17.62
C ARG A 12 3.92 -17.12 -16.46
N ALA A 13 4.06 -17.94 -15.41
CA ALA A 13 4.91 -17.64 -14.27
C ALA A 13 6.40 -17.53 -14.66
N ILE A 14 6.89 -18.44 -15.51
CA ILE A 14 8.28 -18.43 -16.01
C ILE A 14 8.54 -17.19 -16.87
N VAL A 15 7.61 -16.83 -17.74
CA VAL A 15 7.72 -15.64 -18.61
C VAL A 15 7.76 -14.37 -17.76
N HIS A 16 6.86 -14.24 -16.79
CA HIS A 16 6.83 -13.08 -15.89
C HIS A 16 8.14 -12.93 -15.09
N LYS A 17 8.65 -14.04 -14.54
CA LYS A 17 9.91 -14.04 -13.78
C LYS A 17 11.10 -13.62 -14.66
N THR A 18 11.22 -14.24 -15.82
CA THR A 18 12.31 -13.95 -16.76
C THR A 18 12.26 -12.50 -17.24
N LEU A 19 11.07 -11.98 -17.56
CA LEU A 19 10.90 -10.57 -17.94
C LEU A 19 11.28 -9.63 -16.78
N ALA A 20 10.88 -9.94 -15.55
CA ALA A 20 11.24 -9.14 -14.38
C ALA A 20 12.76 -9.12 -14.11
N ASP A 21 13.44 -10.25 -14.33
CA ASP A 21 14.90 -10.36 -14.22
C ASP A 21 15.61 -9.57 -15.34
N MET A 22 15.17 -9.73 -16.60
CA MET A 22 15.75 -9.03 -17.75
C MET A 22 15.57 -7.51 -17.70
N LEU A 23 14.42 -7.06 -17.19
CA LEU A 23 14.12 -5.64 -17.02
C LEU A 23 14.72 -5.06 -15.73
N GLY A 24 15.43 -5.86 -14.93
CA GLY A 24 16.02 -5.42 -13.66
C GLY A 24 14.99 -5.01 -12.61
N ILE A 25 13.71 -5.35 -12.80
CA ILE A 25 12.61 -5.01 -11.89
C ILE A 25 12.80 -5.71 -10.54
N ASN A 26 13.48 -6.86 -10.52
CA ASN A 26 13.81 -7.58 -9.29
C ASN A 26 14.92 -6.93 -8.45
N ALA A 27 15.66 -5.94 -8.96
CA ALA A 27 16.78 -5.30 -8.26
C ALA A 27 16.42 -3.97 -7.57
N ILE A 28 15.20 -3.45 -7.75
CA ILE A 28 14.75 -2.19 -7.14
C ILE A 28 13.31 -2.33 -6.64
N GLN A 29 13.08 -3.25 -5.69
CA GLN A 29 12.22 -2.85 -4.58
C GLN A 29 13.07 -1.93 -3.69
N GLU A 30 13.27 -0.69 -4.16
CA GLU A 30 13.43 0.44 -3.24
C GLU A 30 12.37 0.24 -2.14
N PRO A 31 12.65 0.57 -0.87
CA PRO A 31 11.59 0.61 0.12
C PRO A 31 10.57 1.64 -0.38
N GLN A 32 9.55 1.15 -1.11
CA GLN A 32 8.43 1.88 -1.66
C GLN A 32 7.96 2.74 -0.50
N ARG A 33 8.22 4.03 -0.59
CA ARG A 33 8.22 4.98 0.53
C ARG A 33 6.92 4.81 1.32
N GLN A 34 6.88 3.97 2.36
CA GLN A 34 5.60 3.40 2.83
C GLN A 34 4.64 4.44 3.42
N TRP A 35 5.20 5.60 3.76
CA TRP A 35 4.53 6.72 4.42
C TRP A 35 4.17 7.80 3.42
N TYR A 36 2.88 8.02 3.23
CA TYR A 36 2.34 8.99 2.28
C TYR A 36 1.39 9.98 2.98
N ARG A 37 1.26 11.21 2.44
CA ARG A 37 0.22 12.14 2.92
C ARG A 37 -1.17 11.62 2.58
N ALA A 38 -2.19 12.07 3.34
CA ALA A 38 -3.56 11.58 3.25
C ALA A 38 -4.09 11.43 1.81
N ALA A 39 -3.97 12.48 0.98
CA ALA A 39 -4.46 12.44 -0.40
C ALA A 39 -3.78 11.40 -1.29
N GLN A 40 -2.47 11.17 -1.10
CA GLN A 40 -1.74 10.16 -1.86
C GLN A 40 -1.99 8.75 -1.31
N ALA A 41 -2.05 8.62 0.02
CA ALA A 41 -2.37 7.35 0.67
C ALA A 41 -3.77 6.86 0.29
N ALA A 42 -4.78 7.74 0.25
CA ALA A 42 -6.14 7.39 -0.16
C ALA A 42 -6.18 6.80 -1.57
N LYS A 43 -5.49 7.44 -2.54
CA LYS A 43 -5.37 6.92 -3.90
C LYS A 43 -4.70 5.53 -3.95
N LEU A 44 -3.66 5.31 -3.16
CA LEU A 44 -2.95 4.02 -3.11
C LEU A 44 -3.72 2.92 -2.37
N LEU A 45 -4.70 3.30 -1.55
CA LEU A 45 -5.57 2.40 -0.79
C LEU A 45 -6.93 2.18 -1.46
N ASP A 46 -7.14 2.79 -2.64
CA ASP A 46 -8.41 2.74 -3.36
C ASP A 46 -9.59 3.24 -2.50
N LEU A 47 -9.36 4.34 -1.79
CA LEU A 47 -10.36 5.07 -1.01
C LEU A 47 -10.86 6.27 -1.81
N GLU A 48 -12.15 6.58 -1.69
CA GLU A 48 -12.77 7.70 -2.41
C GLU A 48 -12.13 9.05 -2.04
N THR A 49 -11.84 9.26 -0.75
CA THR A 49 -11.35 10.55 -0.26
C THR A 49 -10.24 10.39 0.79
N ALA A 50 -9.50 11.49 0.98
CA ALA A 50 -8.54 11.61 2.07
C ALA A 50 -9.22 11.64 3.45
N ASP A 51 -10.49 12.04 3.52
CA ASP A 51 -11.26 12.15 4.75
C ASP A 51 -11.54 10.77 5.35
N ASN A 52 -11.69 9.72 4.54
CA ASN A 52 -11.80 8.35 5.03
C ASN A 52 -10.62 7.95 5.94
N LEU A 53 -9.38 8.36 5.62
CA LEU A 53 -8.22 8.11 6.46
C LEU A 53 -8.21 8.98 7.72
N HIS A 54 -8.75 10.20 7.62
CA HIS A 54 -8.91 11.09 8.76
C HIS A 54 -9.90 10.50 9.77
N ASP A 55 -11.05 10.03 9.29
CA ASP A 55 -12.10 9.43 10.10
C ASP A 55 -11.62 8.15 10.79
N LEU A 56 -10.94 7.26 10.06
CA LEU A 56 -10.35 6.05 10.63
C LEU A 56 -9.27 6.34 11.68
N ARG A 57 -8.56 7.47 11.56
CA ARG A 57 -7.63 7.92 12.59
C ARG A 57 -8.36 8.45 13.82
N LEU A 58 -9.41 9.25 13.62
CA LEU A 58 -10.21 9.83 14.71
C LEU A 58 -11.05 8.78 15.45
N SER A 59 -11.50 7.73 14.77
CA SER A 59 -12.24 6.61 15.38
C SER A 59 -11.36 5.71 16.25
N GLY A 60 -10.03 5.83 16.14
CA GLY A 60 -9.07 4.97 16.83
C GLY A 60 -8.75 3.67 16.09
N ASP A 61 -9.32 3.46 14.90
CA ASP A 61 -9.05 2.27 14.09
C ASP A 61 -7.60 2.21 13.60
N LEU A 62 -7.02 3.38 13.29
CA LEU A 62 -5.61 3.52 12.92
C LEU A 62 -4.75 3.81 14.15
N ARG A 63 -3.88 2.86 14.49
CA ARG A 63 -2.87 3.03 15.55
C ARG A 63 -1.72 3.96 15.12
N GLU A 64 -1.37 4.92 15.97
CA GLU A 64 -0.20 5.80 15.77
C GLU A 64 1.11 5.00 15.73
N GLY A 65 2.08 5.44 14.93
CA GLY A 65 3.37 4.78 14.70
C GLY A 65 3.29 3.56 13.78
N ALA A 66 2.17 2.83 13.80
CA ALA A 66 1.93 1.67 12.93
C ALA A 66 1.21 2.06 11.63
N HIS A 67 0.11 2.79 11.72
CA HIS A 67 -0.74 3.14 10.58
C HIS A 67 -0.63 4.61 10.19
N TRP A 68 -0.43 5.50 11.16
CA TRP A 68 -0.27 6.93 10.91
C TRP A 68 0.80 7.55 11.82
N ARG A 69 1.33 8.70 11.43
CA ARG A 69 2.26 9.49 12.23
C ARG A 69 2.05 10.98 12.02
N ASP A 70 2.28 11.77 13.06
CA ASP A 70 2.40 13.21 12.93
C ASP A 70 3.80 13.58 12.40
N THR A 71 3.83 14.47 11.42
CA THR A 71 5.04 15.03 10.79
C THR A 71 5.09 16.55 10.87
N SER A 72 4.24 17.13 11.71
CA SER A 72 4.20 18.57 11.98
C SER A 72 5.52 19.05 12.56
N SER A 73 5.99 20.19 12.07
CA SER A 73 7.04 20.92 12.79
C SER A 73 6.49 21.43 14.12
N LYS A 74 7.36 21.56 15.14
CA LYS A 74 6.99 21.95 16.51
C LYS A 74 6.16 23.26 16.60
N ASN A 75 6.29 24.13 15.61
CA ASN A 75 5.60 25.43 15.55
C ASN A 75 4.53 25.50 14.45
N SER A 76 4.15 24.36 13.85
CA SER A 76 3.13 24.36 12.80
C SER A 76 1.75 24.67 13.40
N LYS A 77 1.07 25.66 12.82
CA LYS A 77 -0.34 25.95 13.15
C LYS A 77 -1.31 24.89 12.63
N ARG A 78 -0.86 24.04 11.69
CA ARG A 78 -1.68 23.01 11.06
C ARG A 78 -0.98 21.66 11.14
N PRO A 79 -1.66 20.63 11.65
CA PRO A 79 -1.05 19.32 11.74
C PRO A 79 -0.85 18.70 10.35
N SER A 80 0.23 17.94 10.18
CA SER A 80 0.58 17.25 8.94
C SER A 80 0.77 15.77 9.22
N TYR A 81 -0.13 14.94 8.71
CA TYR A 81 -0.11 13.51 8.94
C TYR A 81 0.41 12.72 7.73
N GLN A 82 1.08 11.61 8.02
CA GLN A 82 1.44 10.58 7.04
C GLN A 82 0.86 9.23 7.46
N TYR A 83 0.57 8.39 6.47
CA TYR A 83 -0.06 7.09 6.65
C TYR A 83 0.80 6.00 6.02
N ASN A 84 0.96 4.89 6.74
CA ASN A 84 1.63 3.69 6.24
C ASN A 84 0.65 2.89 5.38
N VAL A 85 0.79 2.96 4.06
CA VAL A 85 -0.14 2.32 3.12
C VAL A 85 -0.16 0.80 3.28
N GLY A 86 0.98 0.16 3.55
CA GLY A 86 1.05 -1.29 3.72
C GLY A 86 0.24 -1.79 4.92
N ASN A 87 0.38 -1.12 6.06
CA ASN A 87 -0.36 -1.49 7.27
C ASN A 87 -1.85 -1.13 7.17
N CYS A 88 -2.17 0.05 6.63
CA CYS A 88 -3.56 0.44 6.39
C CYS A 88 -4.27 -0.54 5.45
N ARG A 89 -3.60 -1.01 4.38
CA ARG A 89 -4.16 -2.00 3.46
C ARG A 89 -4.51 -3.30 4.18
N LYS A 90 -3.58 -3.86 4.95
CA LYS A 90 -3.81 -5.08 5.73
C LYS A 90 -5.00 -4.95 6.68
N LEU A 91 -5.14 -3.81 7.34
CA LEU A 91 -6.29 -3.53 8.21
C LEU A 91 -7.60 -3.50 7.42
N LEU A 92 -7.65 -2.78 6.30
CA LEU A 92 -8.85 -2.66 5.48
C LEU A 92 -9.27 -4.00 4.87
N GLU A 93 -8.33 -4.81 4.40
CA GLU A 93 -8.57 -6.16 3.89
C GLU A 93 -9.12 -7.10 4.99
N SER A 94 -8.57 -7.00 6.21
CA SER A 94 -9.05 -7.81 7.35
C SER A 94 -10.49 -7.50 7.77
N ARG A 95 -11.03 -6.33 7.42
CA ARG A 95 -12.43 -5.95 7.70
C ARG A 95 -13.41 -6.38 6.62
N ARG A 96 -12.91 -6.71 5.42
CA ARG A 96 -13.72 -7.14 4.27
C ARG A 96 -13.87 -8.66 4.19
N SER A 97 -13.09 -9.40 4.97
CA SER A 97 -13.14 -10.86 5.10
C SER A 97 -14.01 -11.26 6.28
#